data_AF-A0A946APP2-F1
#
_entry.id   AF-A0A946APP2-F1
#
_cell.length_a   1.000
_cell.length_b   1.000
_cell.length_c   1.000
_cell.angle_alpha   90.00
_cell.angle_beta   90.00
_cell.angle_gamma   90.00
#
_symmetry.space_group_name_H-M   'P 1'
#
loop_
_entity.id
_entity.type
_entity.pdbx_description
1 polymer ?
#
loop_
_entity_poly.entity_id
_entity_poly.type
_entity_poly.pdbx_seq_one_letter_code
_entity_poly.pdbx_strand_id
1 'polypeptide(L)'
;MKSPKATLDADTALAVVLKKYDPANDKSFIFELESGTRFIADNGKIYILGHLRRKRYACVQEATGRTYLFAAHGEVQVVNNDKSIE
;
A
#
# COMPACT_ATOMS: atom_id res chain seq x y z
N MET A 1 10.08 53.48 -13.97
CA MET A 1 9.98 52.66 -12.73
C MET A 1 10.64 51.31 -13.00
N LYS A 2 11.77 51.07 -12.32
CA LYS A 2 12.51 49.83 -11.99
C LYS A 2 12.28 48.54 -12.82
N SER A 3 13.33 48.08 -13.51
CA SER A 3 13.72 46.65 -13.63
C SER A 3 14.42 46.20 -12.29
N PRO A 4 14.89 44.94 -12.04
CA PRO A 4 15.14 43.80 -12.96
C PRO A 4 15.01 42.35 -12.35
N LYS A 5 15.38 41.32 -13.15
CA LYS A 5 16.06 40.04 -12.81
C LYS A 5 15.43 39.03 -11.82
N ALA A 6 15.18 37.81 -12.33
CA ALA A 6 15.89 36.56 -11.94
C ALA A 6 15.49 35.43 -12.91
N THR A 7 16.32 35.02 -13.88
CA THR A 7 17.27 33.87 -13.79
C THR A 7 16.50 32.55 -13.69
N LEU A 8 16.10 31.88 -14.78
CA LEU A 8 16.90 30.88 -15.52
C LEU A 8 18.21 30.50 -14.82
N ASP A 9 18.12 29.70 -13.76
CA ASP A 9 19.01 28.59 -13.41
C ASP A 9 18.73 28.18 -11.96
N ALA A 10 18.06 27.05 -11.78
CA ALA A 10 18.08 26.25 -10.55
C ALA A 10 17.33 24.96 -10.84
N ASP A 11 18.01 24.04 -11.52
CA ASP A 11 18.15 22.66 -11.06
C ASP A 11 17.05 22.20 -10.07
N THR A 12 15.85 21.88 -10.56
CA THR A 12 15.07 20.81 -9.94
C THR A 12 15.37 19.51 -10.65
N ALA A 13 16.67 19.23 -10.78
CA ALA A 13 17.12 17.86 -10.75
C ALA A 13 16.56 17.22 -9.47
N LEU A 14 16.11 15.97 -9.59
CA LEU A 14 16.19 15.01 -8.48
C LEU A 14 15.31 15.27 -7.24
N ALA A 15 14.26 16.09 -7.32
CA ALA A 15 13.29 16.22 -6.20
C ALA A 15 12.15 15.17 -6.22
N VAL A 16 12.24 14.15 -7.08
CA VAL A 16 11.32 12.99 -7.09
C VAL A 16 11.86 11.84 -6.22
N VAL A 17 13.09 11.96 -5.69
CA VAL A 17 13.82 10.81 -5.10
C VAL A 17 13.61 10.61 -3.59
N LEU A 18 13.01 11.55 -2.85
CA LEU A 18 12.99 11.48 -1.36
C LEU A 18 11.64 11.87 -0.72
N LYS A 19 10.53 11.36 -1.28
CA LYS A 19 9.21 11.37 -0.63
C LYS A 19 8.58 10.00 -0.90
N LYS A 20 8.39 9.07 0.03
CA LYS A 20 8.33 9.16 1.49
C LYS A 20 8.69 7.78 2.03
N TYR A 21 9.82 7.74 2.71
CA TYR A 21 10.11 6.77 3.74
C TYR A 21 9.28 7.20 4.95
N ASP A 22 8.10 6.61 5.16
CA ASP A 22 7.37 6.70 6.42
C ASP A 22 7.07 5.27 6.89
N PRO A 23 7.26 4.95 8.19
CA PRO A 23 6.95 3.63 8.72
C PRO A 23 5.45 3.40 8.61
N ALA A 24 5.07 2.60 7.62
CA ALA A 24 3.72 2.20 7.27
C ALA A 24 3.01 1.50 8.44
N ASN A 25 2.50 2.28 9.38
CA ASN A 25 1.51 1.86 10.38
C ASN A 25 0.10 2.01 9.80
N ASP A 26 -0.06 1.73 8.51
CA ASP A 26 -1.34 1.75 7.80
C ASP A 26 -2.11 0.47 8.12
N LYS A 27 -2.62 0.43 9.35
CA LYS A 27 -3.75 -0.41 9.73
C LYS A 27 -4.95 0.10 8.93
N SER A 28 -5.45 -0.74 8.04
CA SER A 28 -6.62 -0.49 7.20
C SER A 28 -7.63 -1.61 7.40
N PHE A 29 -8.88 -1.37 7.07
CA PHE A 29 -9.87 -2.44 7.10
C PHE A 29 -9.89 -3.20 5.78
N ILE A 30 -10.08 -4.52 5.85
CA ILE A 30 -10.18 -5.40 4.68
C ILE A 30 -11.20 -4.91 3.65
N PHE A 31 -12.29 -4.28 4.08
CA PHE A 31 -13.33 -3.80 3.18
C PHE A 31 -12.94 -2.56 2.37
N GLU A 32 -11.93 -1.81 2.81
CA GLU A 32 -11.41 -0.62 2.14
C GLU A 32 -10.36 -0.98 1.08
N LEU A 33 -9.85 -2.22 1.13
CA LEU A 33 -8.81 -2.70 0.24
C LEU A 33 -9.40 -3.16 -1.10
N GLU A 34 -8.62 -3.00 -2.16
CA GLU A 34 -8.96 -3.51 -3.48
C GLU A 34 -8.66 -5.02 -3.57
N SER A 35 -9.43 -5.73 -4.39
CA SER A 35 -9.15 -7.15 -4.65
C SER A 35 -7.76 -7.29 -5.29
N GLY A 36 -6.92 -8.17 -4.73
CA GLY A 36 -5.52 -8.33 -5.12
C GLY A 36 -4.54 -7.61 -4.21
N THR A 37 -5.01 -6.74 -3.30
CA THR A 37 -4.14 -6.09 -2.32
C THR A 37 -3.52 -7.12 -1.36
N ARG A 38 -2.22 -6.98 -1.10
CA ARG A 38 -1.49 -7.80 -0.14
C ARG A 38 -1.54 -7.14 1.23
N PHE A 39 -1.81 -7.91 2.26
CA PHE A 39 -1.89 -7.42 3.62
C PHE A 39 -1.39 -8.45 4.63
N ILE A 40 -0.86 -7.99 5.75
CA ILE A 40 -0.51 -8.79 6.92
C ILE A 40 -1.72 -8.82 7.85
N ALA A 41 -2.16 -10.02 8.21
CA ALA A 41 -3.16 -10.19 9.25
C ALA A 41 -2.49 -10.19 10.64
N ASP A 42 -3.29 -10.13 11.71
CA ASP A 42 -2.83 -10.13 13.12
C ASP A 42 -1.88 -11.30 13.47
N ASN A 43 -1.96 -12.40 12.74
CA ASN A 43 -1.06 -13.55 12.88
C ASN A 43 0.34 -13.37 12.26
N GLY A 44 0.66 -12.18 11.75
CA GLY A 44 1.93 -11.85 11.11
C GLY A 44 2.14 -12.50 9.74
N LYS A 45 1.10 -13.11 9.14
CA LYS A 45 1.18 -13.75 7.82
C LYS A 45 0.60 -12.85 6.74
N ILE A 46 1.17 -12.96 5.53
CA ILE A 46 0.73 -12.23 4.35
C ILE A 46 -0.40 -12.97 3.65
N TYR A 47 -1.44 -12.23 3.30
CA TYR A 47 -2.62 -12.66 2.56
C TYR A 47 -2.87 -11.72 1.38
N ILE A 48 -3.50 -12.24 0.35
CA ILE A 48 -3.98 -11.51 -0.82
C ILE A 48 -5.49 -11.43 -0.73
N LEU A 49 -6.04 -10.21 -0.77
CA LEU A 49 -7.48 -10.01 -0.78
C LEU A 49 -8.08 -10.63 -2.04
N GLY A 50 -9.05 -11.53 -1.87
CA GLY A 50 -9.85 -12.05 -2.99
C GLY A 50 -11.27 -11.52 -2.94
N HIS A 51 -12.21 -12.28 -3.48
CA HIS A 51 -13.58 -11.82 -3.62
C HIS A 51 -14.38 -11.90 -2.31
N LEU A 52 -15.38 -11.03 -2.20
CA LEU A 52 -16.36 -11.10 -1.13
C LEU A 52 -17.28 -12.33 -1.36
N ARG A 53 -17.28 -13.26 -0.41
CA ARG A 53 -18.23 -14.38 -0.34
C ARG A 53 -19.27 -14.13 0.75
N ARG A 54 -20.50 -13.81 0.33
CA ARG A 54 -21.65 -13.47 1.20
C ARG A 54 -21.36 -12.25 2.09
N LYS A 55 -20.63 -12.45 3.19
CA LYS A 55 -20.27 -11.42 4.19
C LYS A 55 -18.79 -11.47 4.61
N ARG A 56 -18.00 -12.37 4.02
CA ARG A 56 -16.58 -12.57 4.36
C ARG A 56 -15.72 -12.52 3.11
N TYR A 57 -14.55 -11.92 3.21
CA TYR A 57 -13.60 -11.86 2.11
C TYR A 57 -12.80 -13.16 2.04
N ALA A 58 -12.80 -13.79 0.87
CA ALA A 58 -11.99 -14.97 0.62
C ALA A 58 -10.57 -14.51 0.26
N CYS A 59 -9.64 -14.58 1.22
CA CYS A 59 -8.27 -14.12 1.05
C CYS A 59 -7.34 -15.33 0.96
N VAL A 60 -6.35 -15.29 0.07
CA VAL A 60 -5.40 -16.39 -0.13
C VAL A 60 -4.12 -16.09 0.63
N GLN A 61 -3.67 -17.01 1.47
CA GLN A 61 -2.38 -16.89 2.14
C GLN A 61 -1.25 -17.01 1.13
N GLU A 62 -0.36 -16.03 1.06
CA GLU A 62 0.72 -15.97 0.06
C GLU A 62 1.69 -17.15 0.21
N ALA A 63 2.06 -17.51 1.45
CA ALA A 63 3.04 -18.56 1.73
C ALA A 63 2.56 -20.00 1.43
N THR A 64 1.25 -20.28 1.48
CA THR A 64 0.71 -21.65 1.35
C THR A 64 -0.30 -21.82 0.23
N GLY A 65 -0.78 -20.73 -0.37
CA GLY A 65 -1.86 -20.76 -1.36
C GLY A 65 -3.23 -21.15 -0.78
N ARG A 66 -3.37 -21.30 0.54
CA ARG A 66 -4.65 -21.68 1.17
C ARG A 66 -5.57 -20.48 1.27
N THR A 67 -6.86 -20.69 0.98
CA THR A 67 -7.89 -19.64 1.11
C THR A 67 -8.47 -19.61 2.52
N TYR A 68 -8.60 -18.42 3.08
CA TYR A 68 -9.16 -18.14 4.39
C TYR A 68 -10.27 -17.10 4.28
N LEU A 69 -11.26 -17.17 5.17
CA LEU A 69 -12.40 -16.25 5.17
C LEU A 69 -12.22 -15.20 6.26
N PHE A 70 -11.99 -13.97 5.87
CA PHE A 70 -11.85 -12.83 6.77
C PHE A 70 -13.16 -12.06 6.90
N ALA A 71 -13.43 -11.54 8.10
CA ALA A 71 -14.55 -10.62 8.29
C ALA A 71 -14.26 -9.26 7.66
N ALA A 72 -15.28 -8.56 7.17
CA ALA A 72 -15.12 -7.24 6.57
C ALA A 72 -14.52 -6.21 7.54
N HIS A 73 -14.87 -6.30 8.83
CA HIS A 73 -14.35 -5.43 9.90
C HIS A 73 -12.96 -5.85 10.42
N GLY A 74 -12.28 -6.79 9.75
CA GLY A 74 -10.93 -7.19 10.11
C GLY A 74 -9.93 -6.07 9.80
N GLU A 75 -9.23 -5.61 10.82
CA GLU A 75 -8.09 -4.71 10.67
C GLU A 75 -6.87 -5.51 10.18
N VAL A 76 -6.21 -4.98 9.16
CA VAL A 76 -5.05 -5.58 8.52
C VAL A 76 -4.03 -4.51 8.16
N GLN A 77 -2.77 -4.89 8.01
CA GLN A 77 -1.72 -3.96 7.62
C GLN A 77 -1.39 -4.15 6.15
N VAL A 78 -1.58 -3.12 5.33
CA VAL A 78 -1.30 -3.22 3.87
C VAL A 78 0.20 -3.34 3.63
N VAL A 79 0.59 -4.27 2.76
CA VAL A 79 1.98 -4.44 2.34
C VAL A 79 2.12 -3.86 0.93
N ASN A 80 2.58 -2.61 0.86
CA ASN A 80 3.00 -2.04 -0.41
C ASN A 80 4.36 -2.63 -0.77
N ASN A 81 4.38 -3.60 -1.70
CA ASN A 81 5.62 -3.99 -2.34
C ASN A 81 5.97 -2.92 -3.38
N ASP A 82 6.37 -1.74 -2.91
CA ASP A 82 7.15 -0.81 -3.71
C ASP A 82 8.57 -1.37 -3.79
N LYS A 83 8.75 -2.38 -4.63
CA LYS A 83 10.05 -2.63 -5.24
C LYS A 83 10.14 -1.69 -6.44
N SER A 84 10.46 -0.43 -6.17
CA SER A 84 11.14 0.41 -7.15
C SER A 84 12.51 -0.22 -7.44
N ILE A 85 12.56 -1.07 -8.46
CA ILE A 85 13.74 -1.49 -9.25
C ILE A 85 13.13 -1.76 -10.63
N GLU A 86 13.34 -0.97 -11.68
CA GLU A 86 14.46 -0.13 -12.14
C GLU A 86 13.92 1.09 -12.91
#